data_AF-A0A521YFN8-F1
#
_entry.id   AF-A0A521YFN8-F1
#
_cell.length_a   1.000
_cell.length_b   1.000
_cell.length_c   1.000
_cell.angle_alpha   90.00
_cell.angle_beta   90.00
_cell.angle_gamma   90.00
#
_symmetry.space_group_name_H-M   'P 1'
#
loop_
_entity.id
_entity.type
_entity.pdbx_description
1 polymer ?
#
loop_
_entity_poly.entity_id
_entity_poly.type
_entity_poly.pdbx_seq_one_letter_code
_entity_poly.pdbx_strand_id
1 'polypeptide(L)'
;MSRKSDTIVPWIICVVMGAASIAAWRLTPHTLLADQLAPIRLDAVFPKQFGEWKALPDVQVMIPNPQQQETIREIYTDTLTRGYVNPQGRVIYLSVAYGKNQSDTSAVHYPEVCYPAQGFSLMNSEVLELPIGGRNIRVKRLLTAQGARTEPLTYWTTVGERTVLSGKTYKLAQFGYGFQGVIPDGMIVRASSIGTDVQKEYAVQQQFLDELVRAVPADFRTRVGGKDQ
;
A
#
# COMPACT_ATOMS: atom_id res chain seq x y z
N MET A 1 -23.80 60.18 -6.91
CA MET A 1 -22.58 59.91 -6.13
C MET A 1 -22.25 58.43 -6.26
N SER A 2 -21.33 58.08 -7.17
CA SER A 2 -20.79 56.70 -7.24
C SER A 2 -19.98 56.44 -5.96
N ARG A 3 -20.34 55.38 -5.25
CA ARG A 3 -19.82 55.09 -3.91
C ARG A 3 -18.41 54.52 -4.10
N LYS A 4 -17.38 55.27 -3.69
CA LYS A 4 -15.95 54.87 -3.78
C LYS A 4 -15.64 53.45 -3.25
N SER A 5 -16.55 52.82 -2.48
CA SER A 5 -16.45 51.42 -2.06
C SER A 5 -16.54 50.40 -3.21
N ASP A 6 -17.22 50.75 -4.32
CA ASP A 6 -17.53 49.78 -5.38
C ASP A 6 -16.32 49.46 -6.26
N THR A 7 -15.30 50.33 -6.27
CA THR A 7 -14.05 50.11 -7.01
C THR A 7 -12.95 49.50 -6.15
N ILE A 8 -13.01 49.57 -4.82
CA ILE A 8 -11.98 49.03 -3.91
C ILE A 8 -12.17 47.51 -3.71
N VAL A 9 -13.41 47.05 -3.64
CA VAL A 9 -13.73 45.62 -3.41
C VAL A 9 -13.14 44.71 -4.50
N PRO A 10 -13.22 45.02 -5.82
CA PRO A 10 -12.60 44.21 -6.87
C PRO A 10 -11.09 44.07 -6.74
N TRP A 11 -10.39 45.13 -6.33
CA TRP A 11 -8.94 45.10 -6.13
C TRP A 11 -8.54 44.26 -4.91
N ILE A 12 -9.27 44.38 -3.80
CA ILE A 12 -9.06 43.51 -2.63
C ILE A 12 -9.27 42.05 -3.01
N ILE A 13 -10.34 41.74 -3.76
CA ILE A 13 -10.60 40.38 -4.25
C ILE A 13 -9.45 39.91 -5.15
N CYS A 14 -9.00 40.72 -6.11
CA CYS A 14 -7.86 40.38 -6.97
C CYS A 14 -6.57 40.10 -6.18
N VAL A 15 -6.25 40.92 -5.18
CA VAL A 15 -5.06 40.72 -4.33
C VAL A 15 -5.19 39.45 -3.50
N VAL A 16 -6.36 39.21 -2.89
CA VAL A 16 -6.61 38.00 -2.09
C VAL A 16 -6.54 36.75 -2.97
N MET A 17 -7.15 36.78 -4.16
CA MET A 17 -7.08 35.67 -5.12
C MET A 17 -5.66 35.44 -5.62
N GLY A 18 -4.93 36.50 -5.97
CA GLY A 18 -3.53 36.40 -6.40
C GLY A 18 -2.61 35.83 -5.32
N ALA A 19 -2.77 36.31 -4.07
CA ALA A 19 -2.04 35.77 -2.92
C ALA A 19 -2.40 34.30 -2.66
N ALA A 20 -3.69 33.94 -2.75
CA ALA A 20 -4.13 32.55 -2.62
C ALA A 20 -3.57 31.65 -3.73
N SER A 21 -3.54 32.11 -4.99
CA SER A 21 -2.95 31.37 -6.11
C SER A 21 -1.44 31.16 -5.95
N ILE A 22 -0.70 32.19 -5.54
CA ILE A 22 0.74 32.09 -5.27
C ILE A 22 1.00 31.15 -4.09
N ALA A 23 0.20 31.26 -3.02
CA ALA A 23 0.28 30.38 -1.86
C ALA A 23 -0.02 28.92 -2.25
N ALA A 24 -1.07 28.68 -3.04
CA ALA A 24 -1.43 27.35 -3.53
C ALA A 24 -0.31 26.75 -4.39
N TRP A 25 0.25 27.53 -5.32
CA TRP A 25 1.37 27.08 -6.15
C TRP A 25 2.61 26.74 -5.32
N ARG A 26 2.97 27.59 -4.35
CA ARG A 26 4.10 27.34 -3.42
C ARG A 26 3.90 26.14 -2.50
N LEU A 27 2.66 25.86 -2.10
CA LEU A 27 2.31 24.77 -1.18
C LEU A 27 2.00 23.45 -1.90
N THR A 28 1.93 23.44 -3.23
CA THR A 28 1.74 22.21 -4.00
C THR A 28 3.06 21.43 -4.04
N PRO A 29 3.11 20.18 -3.53
CA PRO A 29 4.32 19.39 -3.60
C PRO A 29 4.59 18.94 -5.05
N HIS A 30 5.83 19.10 -5.51
CA HIS A 30 6.24 18.74 -6.88
C HIS A 30 7.37 17.71 -6.91
N THR A 31 7.96 17.40 -5.76
CA THR A 31 9.12 16.50 -5.68
C THR A 31 8.69 15.12 -5.21
N LEU A 32 9.03 14.07 -5.97
CA LEU A 32 8.75 12.69 -5.56
C LEU A 32 9.79 12.25 -4.52
N LEU A 33 9.32 11.75 -3.37
CA LEU A 33 10.20 11.15 -2.37
C LEU A 33 10.99 9.97 -2.94
N ALA A 34 10.37 9.22 -3.86
CA ALA A 34 10.99 8.10 -4.55
C ALA A 34 12.24 8.47 -5.36
N ASP A 35 12.35 9.71 -5.83
CA ASP A 35 13.51 10.17 -6.62
C ASP A 35 14.69 10.60 -5.74
N GLN A 36 14.45 10.75 -4.43
CA GLN A 36 15.47 11.09 -3.43
C GLN A 36 16.02 9.85 -2.71
N LEU A 37 15.38 8.69 -2.90
CA LEU A 37 15.72 7.43 -2.25
C LEU A 37 16.22 6.39 -3.27
N ALA A 38 16.81 5.31 -2.77
CA ALA A 38 17.17 4.18 -3.63
C ALA A 38 15.93 3.66 -4.39
N PRO A 39 16.04 3.41 -5.71
CA PRO A 39 14.89 2.96 -6.50
C PRO A 39 14.44 1.57 -6.03
N ILE A 40 13.13 1.39 -5.85
CA ILE A 40 12.55 0.09 -5.54
C ILE A 40 12.37 -0.70 -6.83
N ARG A 41 12.88 -1.93 -6.81
CA ARG A 41 12.60 -3.00 -7.78
C ARG A 41 12.10 -4.19 -7.00
N LEU A 42 10.82 -4.52 -7.10
CA LEU A 42 10.18 -5.47 -6.19
C LEU A 42 10.83 -6.85 -6.25
N ASP A 43 11.23 -7.32 -7.44
CA ASP A 43 11.94 -8.59 -7.58
C ASP A 43 13.30 -8.65 -6.86
N ALA A 44 13.98 -7.51 -6.68
CA ALA A 44 15.24 -7.42 -5.96
C ALA A 44 15.03 -7.23 -4.45
N VAL A 45 13.95 -6.53 -4.06
CA VAL A 45 13.61 -6.26 -2.65
C VAL A 45 13.03 -7.50 -1.97
N PHE A 46 12.18 -8.26 -2.67
CA PHE A 46 11.53 -9.45 -2.14
C PHE A 46 12.25 -10.70 -2.68
N PRO A 47 13.06 -11.41 -1.88
CA PRO A 47 13.90 -12.50 -2.36
C PRO A 47 13.07 -13.72 -2.78
N LYS A 48 13.54 -14.47 -3.77
CA LYS A 48 12.89 -15.71 -4.22
C LYS A 48 13.03 -16.87 -3.22
N GLN A 49 13.95 -16.76 -2.27
CA GLN A 49 14.15 -17.75 -1.22
C GLN A 49 14.65 -17.05 0.05
N PHE A 50 14.13 -17.46 1.21
CA PHE A 50 14.53 -16.98 2.53
C PHE A 50 14.04 -17.98 3.57
N GLY A 51 14.81 -18.17 4.65
CA GLY A 51 14.52 -19.23 5.62
C GLY A 51 14.26 -20.56 4.91
N GLU A 52 13.12 -21.18 5.21
CA GLU A 52 12.66 -22.43 4.58
C GLU A 52 11.74 -22.20 3.36
N TRP A 53 11.39 -20.94 3.06
CA TRP A 53 10.46 -20.60 2.00
C TRP A 53 11.17 -20.47 0.64
N LYS A 54 10.56 -21.07 -0.39
CA LYS A 54 11.05 -21.01 -1.77
C LYS A 54 9.92 -20.58 -2.71
N ALA A 55 10.24 -19.70 -3.65
CA ALA A 55 9.32 -19.30 -4.69
C ALA A 55 8.88 -20.50 -5.53
N LEU A 56 7.57 -20.60 -5.78
CA LEU A 56 7.03 -21.53 -6.76
C LEU A 56 7.38 -21.03 -8.17
N PRO A 57 7.86 -21.91 -9.06
CA PRO A 57 8.21 -21.54 -10.43
C PRO A 57 6.99 -21.20 -11.28
N ASP A 58 5.81 -21.72 -10.91
CA ASP A 58 4.55 -21.43 -11.59
C ASP A 58 3.47 -21.15 -10.54
N VAL A 59 2.89 -19.97 -10.62
CA VAL A 59 1.80 -19.55 -9.76
C VAL A 59 0.65 -19.27 -10.70
N GLN A 60 -0.39 -20.10 -10.66
CA GLN A 60 -1.65 -19.79 -11.33
C GLN A 60 -2.33 -18.65 -10.56
N VAL A 61 -1.79 -17.44 -10.71
CA VAL A 61 -2.43 -16.22 -10.27
C VAL A 61 -3.64 -16.03 -11.19
N MET A 62 -4.82 -15.79 -10.62
CA MET A 62 -5.92 -15.25 -11.42
C MET A 62 -5.44 -13.93 -12.03
N ILE A 63 -5.11 -13.98 -13.31
CA ILE A 63 -4.68 -12.82 -14.08
C ILE A 63 -5.86 -11.83 -14.05
N PRO A 64 -5.68 -10.60 -13.52
CA PRO A 64 -6.73 -9.59 -13.57
C PRO A 64 -7.14 -9.37 -15.02
N ASN A 65 -8.41 -9.02 -15.27
CA ASN A 65 -8.85 -8.76 -16.63
C ASN A 65 -8.05 -7.56 -17.24
N PRO A 66 -7.97 -7.43 -18.58
CA PRO A 66 -7.14 -6.41 -19.22
C PRO A 66 -7.43 -4.97 -18.75
N GLN A 67 -8.71 -4.64 -18.54
CA GLN A 67 -9.14 -3.33 -18.03
C GLN A 67 -8.60 -3.04 -16.62
N GLN A 68 -8.63 -4.03 -15.72
CA GLN A 68 -8.06 -3.92 -14.38
C GLN A 68 -6.53 -3.80 -14.42
N GLN A 69 -5.86 -4.48 -15.36
CA GLN A 69 -4.40 -4.36 -15.52
C GLN A 69 -3.97 -2.98 -16.01
N GLU A 70 -4.77 -2.33 -16.84
CA GLU A 70 -4.52 -0.96 -17.28
C GLU A 70 -4.64 0.01 -16.09
N THR A 71 -5.72 -0.06 -15.31
CA THR A 71 -5.87 0.75 -14.09
C THR A 71 -4.75 0.49 -13.06
N ILE A 72 -4.33 -0.77 -12.88
CA ILE A 72 -3.21 -1.13 -11.99
C ILE A 72 -1.91 -0.46 -12.48
N ARG A 73 -1.65 -0.44 -13.80
CA ARG A 73 -0.44 0.16 -14.38
C ARG A 73 -0.43 1.69 -14.33
N GLU A 74 -1.59 2.33 -14.31
CA GLU A 74 -1.69 3.78 -14.13
C GLU A 74 -1.30 4.23 -12.71
N ILE A 75 -1.49 3.36 -11.72
CA ILE A 75 -1.33 3.68 -10.30
C ILE A 75 0.00 3.15 -9.73
N TYR A 76 0.41 1.95 -10.17
CA TYR A 76 1.60 1.27 -9.66
C TYR A 76 2.73 1.27 -10.68
N THR A 77 3.91 1.68 -10.21
CA THR A 77 5.15 1.67 -10.97
C THR A 77 5.76 0.28 -11.04
N ASP A 78 5.49 -0.58 -10.06
CA ASP A 78 5.96 -1.97 -10.04
C ASP A 78 4.95 -2.85 -9.29
N THR A 79 4.74 -4.08 -9.74
CA THR A 79 3.90 -5.07 -9.08
C THR A 79 4.60 -6.42 -9.05
N LEU A 80 4.44 -7.13 -7.93
CA LEU A 80 4.98 -8.47 -7.73
C LEU A 80 3.85 -9.39 -7.27
N THR A 81 3.67 -10.49 -7.97
CA THR A 81 2.86 -11.61 -7.46
C THR A 81 3.71 -12.88 -7.46
N ARG A 82 3.78 -13.54 -6.32
CA ARG A 82 4.62 -14.74 -6.14
C ARG A 82 4.02 -15.68 -5.11
N GLY A 83 4.00 -16.97 -5.43
CA GLY A 83 3.70 -18.04 -4.48
C GLY A 83 4.99 -18.53 -3.84
N TYR A 84 4.96 -18.83 -2.56
CA TYR A 84 6.05 -19.46 -1.83
C TYR A 84 5.57 -20.73 -1.19
N VAL A 85 6.45 -21.73 -1.13
CA VAL A 85 6.20 -23.01 -0.48
C VAL A 85 7.29 -23.30 0.54
N ASN A 86 6.90 -23.91 1.67
CA ASN A 86 7.84 -24.42 2.67
C ASN A 86 7.91 -25.96 2.63
N PRO A 87 8.85 -26.62 3.35
CA PRO A 87 8.98 -28.08 3.36
C PRO A 87 7.75 -28.84 3.85
N GLN A 88 6.85 -28.17 4.59
CA GLN A 88 5.58 -28.73 5.07
C GLN A 88 4.45 -28.63 4.03
N GLY A 89 4.74 -28.15 2.82
CA GLY A 89 3.78 -28.00 1.74
C GLY A 89 2.80 -26.84 1.93
N ARG A 90 3.04 -25.93 2.88
CA ARG A 90 2.22 -24.72 3.03
C ARG A 90 2.56 -23.75 1.93
N VAL A 91 1.53 -23.14 1.35
CA VAL A 91 1.67 -22.17 0.26
C VAL A 91 1.17 -20.81 0.71
N ILE A 92 1.97 -19.77 0.47
CA ILE A 92 1.61 -18.38 0.68
C ILE A 92 1.65 -17.64 -0.66
N TYR A 93 0.58 -16.94 -0.99
CA TYR A 93 0.49 -16.05 -2.13
C TYR A 93 0.81 -14.61 -1.69
N LEU A 94 1.99 -14.15 -2.06
CA LEU A 94 2.44 -12.77 -1.86
C LEU A 94 1.99 -11.91 -3.04
N SER A 95 1.36 -10.78 -2.74
CA SER A 95 1.08 -9.70 -3.68
C SER A 95 1.66 -8.40 -3.12
N VAL A 96 2.49 -7.73 -3.90
CA VAL A 96 3.05 -6.43 -3.58
C VAL A 96 2.80 -5.47 -4.73
N ALA A 97 2.32 -4.27 -4.43
CA ALA A 97 2.20 -3.22 -5.43
C ALA A 97 2.85 -1.94 -4.90
N TYR A 98 3.65 -1.29 -5.75
CA TYR A 98 4.45 -0.13 -5.42
C TYR A 98 4.16 1.03 -6.37
N GLY A 99 3.87 2.21 -5.84
CA GLY A 99 3.66 3.43 -6.60
C GLY A 99 4.63 4.53 -6.15
N LYS A 100 5.37 5.12 -7.10
CA LYS A 100 6.29 6.25 -6.81
C LYS A 100 5.56 7.55 -6.46
N ASN A 101 4.30 7.67 -6.89
CA ASN A 101 3.48 8.85 -6.69
C ASN A 101 2.18 8.46 -5.97
N GLN A 102 1.98 8.99 -4.76
CA GLN A 102 0.76 8.83 -3.97
C GLN A 102 -0.03 10.16 -3.85
N SER A 103 -0.05 10.98 -4.91
CA SER A 103 -0.99 12.09 -5.04
C SER A 103 -2.45 11.59 -5.11
N ASP A 104 -3.42 12.50 -4.94
CA ASP A 104 -4.87 12.20 -4.90
C ASP A 104 -5.43 11.40 -6.11
N THR A 105 -4.65 11.27 -7.19
CA THR A 105 -4.95 10.50 -8.40
C THR A 105 -4.68 8.99 -8.28
N SER A 106 -4.00 8.53 -7.22
CA SER A 106 -3.46 7.17 -7.10
C SER A 106 -3.98 6.49 -5.83
N ALA A 107 -5.29 6.26 -5.76
CA ALA A 107 -5.90 5.59 -4.62
C ALA A 107 -5.45 4.11 -4.56
N VAL A 108 -4.87 3.71 -3.42
CA VAL A 108 -4.52 2.31 -3.16
C VAL A 108 -5.78 1.44 -3.25
N HIS A 109 -5.72 0.40 -4.08
CA HIS A 109 -6.80 -0.57 -4.24
C HIS A 109 -6.77 -1.58 -3.08
N TYR A 110 -7.61 -1.35 -2.09
CA TYR A 110 -7.66 -2.20 -0.91
C TYR A 110 -8.39 -3.53 -1.18
N PRO A 111 -7.92 -4.66 -0.61
CA PRO A 111 -8.53 -5.98 -0.79
C PRO A 111 -10.02 -6.02 -0.46
N GLU A 112 -10.49 -5.30 0.56
CA GLU A 112 -11.91 -5.22 0.93
C GLU A 112 -12.81 -4.61 -0.15
N VAL A 113 -12.26 -3.92 -1.15
CA VAL A 113 -13.01 -3.38 -2.29
C VAL A 113 -12.91 -4.33 -3.48
N CYS A 114 -11.70 -4.82 -3.78
CA CYS A 114 -11.47 -5.63 -4.98
C CYS A 114 -11.94 -7.08 -4.86
N TYR A 115 -11.87 -7.69 -3.67
CA TYR A 115 -12.31 -9.09 -3.47
C TYR A 115 -13.83 -9.24 -3.67
N PRO A 116 -14.69 -8.39 -3.09
CA PRO A 116 -16.13 -8.42 -3.39
C PRO A 116 -16.44 -8.21 -4.87
N ALA A 117 -15.72 -7.31 -5.54
CA ALA A 117 -15.88 -7.09 -6.98
C ALA A 117 -15.48 -8.32 -7.83
N GLN A 118 -14.68 -9.24 -7.29
CA GLN A 118 -14.29 -10.52 -7.92
C GLN A 118 -15.19 -11.70 -7.49
N GLY A 119 -16.24 -11.43 -6.71
CA GLY A 119 -17.20 -12.45 -6.26
C GLY A 119 -16.82 -13.17 -4.96
N PHE A 120 -15.87 -12.65 -4.18
CA PHE A 120 -15.61 -13.14 -2.82
C PHE A 120 -16.56 -12.47 -1.81
N SER A 121 -17.08 -13.25 -0.88
CA SER A 121 -17.74 -12.72 0.31
C SER A 121 -16.70 -12.35 1.37
N LEU A 122 -16.79 -11.12 1.90
CA LEU A 122 -15.99 -10.68 3.04
C LEU A 122 -16.68 -11.13 4.34
N MET A 123 -16.13 -12.15 4.99
CA MET A 123 -16.73 -12.76 6.18
C MET A 123 -16.26 -12.11 7.49
N ASN A 124 -15.00 -11.64 7.52
CA ASN A 124 -14.45 -10.94 8.68
C ASN A 124 -13.39 -9.92 8.25
N SER A 125 -13.21 -8.87 9.06
CA SER A 125 -12.20 -7.84 8.89
C SER A 125 -11.74 -7.34 10.25
N GLU A 126 -10.47 -7.54 10.58
CA GLU A 126 -9.89 -7.09 11.85
C GLU A 126 -8.60 -6.30 11.62
N VAL A 127 -8.34 -5.34 12.51
CA VAL A 127 -7.11 -4.55 12.55
C VAL A 127 -6.37 -4.89 13.83
N LEU A 128 -5.08 -5.19 13.71
CA LEU A 128 -4.23 -5.62 14.82
C LEU A 128 -2.77 -5.24 14.56
N GLU A 129 -1.95 -5.30 15.58
CA GLU A 129 -0.49 -5.17 15.47
C GLU A 129 0.15 -6.55 15.53
N LEU A 130 1.04 -6.85 14.59
CA LEU A 130 1.78 -8.10 14.54
C LEU A 130 3.28 -7.83 14.64
N PRO A 131 4.03 -8.63 15.42
CA PRO A 131 5.48 -8.62 15.39
C PRO A 131 5.95 -9.26 14.07
N ILE A 132 6.47 -8.44 13.17
CA ILE A 132 6.93 -8.81 11.82
C ILE A 132 8.27 -8.12 11.56
N GLY A 133 9.31 -8.88 11.23
CA GLY A 133 10.61 -8.32 10.87
C GLY A 133 11.35 -7.68 12.03
N GLY A 134 10.98 -8.02 13.28
CA GLY A 134 11.47 -7.34 14.49
C GLY A 134 10.77 -6.01 14.80
N ARG A 135 9.61 -5.75 14.19
CA ARG A 135 8.84 -4.50 14.31
C ARG A 135 7.37 -4.80 14.60
N ASN A 136 6.65 -3.89 15.24
CA ASN A 136 5.20 -4.00 15.37
C ASN A 136 4.54 -3.31 14.16
N ILE A 137 4.02 -4.11 13.24
CA ILE A 137 3.35 -3.61 12.04
C ILE A 137 1.85 -3.64 12.28
N ARG A 138 1.20 -2.49 12.12
CA ARG A 138 -0.26 -2.42 12.12
C ARG A 138 -0.78 -3.02 10.80
N VAL A 139 -1.43 -4.17 10.88
CA VAL A 139 -1.95 -4.92 9.73
C VAL A 139 -3.47 -4.98 9.76
N LYS A 140 -4.05 -5.38 8.64
CA LYS A 140 -5.44 -5.77 8.52
C LYS A 140 -5.53 -7.21 8.05
N ARG A 141 -6.33 -8.01 8.76
CA ARG A 141 -6.67 -9.38 8.39
C ARG A 141 -8.09 -9.42 7.84
N LEU A 142 -8.25 -10.06 6.69
CA LEU A 142 -9.56 -10.30 6.10
C LEU A 142 -9.78 -11.80 5.96
N LEU A 143 -10.98 -12.25 6.30
CA LEU A 143 -11.45 -13.58 5.93
C LEU A 143 -12.36 -13.45 4.72
N THR A 144 -11.96 -14.04 3.60
CA THR A 144 -12.74 -14.03 2.36
C THR A 144 -13.10 -15.44 1.92
N ALA A 145 -14.22 -15.59 1.22
CA ALA A 145 -14.64 -16.88 0.67
C ALA A 145 -15.30 -16.74 -0.70
N GLN A 146 -15.06 -17.70 -1.59
CA GLN A 146 -15.71 -17.81 -2.90
C GLN A 146 -16.07 -19.28 -3.15
N GLY A 147 -17.35 -19.64 -3.03
CA GLY A 147 -17.78 -21.03 -3.09
C GLY A 147 -17.10 -21.88 -2.00
N ALA A 148 -16.38 -22.93 -2.40
CA ALA A 148 -15.63 -23.80 -1.49
C ALA A 148 -14.23 -23.26 -1.12
N ARG A 149 -13.76 -22.16 -1.74
CA ARG A 149 -12.46 -21.55 -1.46
C ARG A 149 -12.58 -20.59 -0.29
N THR A 150 -11.93 -20.91 0.83
CA THR A 150 -11.71 -19.97 1.94
C THR A 150 -10.30 -19.40 1.84
N GLU A 151 -10.18 -18.08 1.77
CA GLU A 151 -8.91 -17.37 1.63
C GLU A 151 -8.78 -16.28 2.70
N PRO A 152 -8.21 -16.60 3.87
CA PRO A 152 -7.72 -15.59 4.80
C PRO A 152 -6.53 -14.85 4.20
N LEU A 153 -6.43 -13.55 4.47
CA LEU A 153 -5.30 -12.72 4.06
C LEU A 153 -4.90 -11.73 5.15
N THR A 154 -3.61 -11.41 5.19
CA THR A 154 -3.02 -10.37 6.04
C THR A 154 -2.35 -9.35 5.13
N TYR A 155 -2.64 -8.06 5.33
CA TYR A 155 -2.02 -7.02 4.54
C TYR A 155 -1.77 -5.74 5.34
N TRP A 156 -0.86 -4.91 4.85
CA TRP A 156 -0.69 -3.53 5.30
C TRP A 156 -0.27 -2.65 4.13
N THR A 157 -0.39 -1.34 4.31
CA THR A 157 0.08 -0.35 3.34
C THR A 157 1.10 0.56 4.01
N THR A 158 2.13 0.98 3.28
CA THR A 158 3.05 2.03 3.68
C THR A 158 2.89 3.24 2.76
N VAL A 159 3.03 4.43 3.34
CA VAL A 159 3.16 5.71 2.62
C VAL A 159 4.43 6.38 3.14
N GLY A 160 5.41 6.53 2.25
CA GLY A 160 6.78 6.82 2.64
C GLY A 160 7.30 5.75 3.60
N GLU A 161 7.44 6.14 4.86
CA GLU A 161 7.96 5.28 5.93
C GLU A 161 6.91 4.96 7.01
N ARG A 162 5.62 5.20 6.77
CA ARG A 162 4.55 5.01 7.77
C ARG A 162 3.56 3.95 7.34
N THR A 163 3.18 3.05 8.24
CA THR A 163 2.07 2.11 8.01
C THR A 163 0.72 2.81 8.11
N VAL A 164 -0.15 2.60 7.12
CA VAL A 164 -1.51 3.13 7.05
C VAL A 164 -2.49 2.02 6.69
N LEU A 165 -3.69 2.06 7.26
CA LEU A 165 -4.69 0.99 7.10
C LEU A 165 -6.02 1.44 6.48
N SER A 166 -6.29 2.75 6.41
CA SER A 166 -7.42 3.29 5.65
C SER A 166 -7.42 4.82 5.57
N GLY A 167 -8.28 5.32 4.67
CA GLY A 167 -8.31 6.68 4.10
C GLY A 167 -8.04 7.87 5.02
N LYS A 168 -8.51 7.88 6.28
CA LYS A 168 -8.23 9.03 7.18
C LYS A 168 -6.76 9.08 7.60
N THR A 169 -6.18 7.94 7.96
CA THR A 169 -4.75 7.85 8.33
C THR A 169 -3.85 8.05 7.12
N TYR A 170 -4.27 7.55 5.96
CA TYR A 170 -3.60 7.77 4.68
C TYR A 170 -3.54 9.26 4.33
N LYS A 171 -4.68 9.97 4.34
CA LYS A 171 -4.73 11.41 4.05
C LYS A 171 -3.91 12.22 5.05
N LEU A 172 -3.93 11.87 6.34
CA LEU A 172 -3.13 12.58 7.34
C LEU A 172 -1.62 12.42 7.09
N ALA A 173 -1.17 11.21 6.70
CA ALA A 173 0.22 10.98 6.32
C ALA A 173 0.60 11.78 5.06
N GLN A 174 -0.26 11.78 4.04
CA GLN A 174 -0.09 12.54 2.81
C GLN A 174 0.01 14.06 3.08
N PHE A 175 -0.85 14.61 3.93
CA PHE A 175 -0.77 16.02 4.35
C PHE A 175 0.56 16.34 5.03
N GLY A 176 1.03 15.47 5.93
CA GLY A 176 2.32 15.64 6.60
C GLY A 176 3.50 15.78 5.63
N TYR A 177 3.53 14.93 4.60
CA TYR A 177 4.53 15.02 3.53
C TYR A 177 4.31 16.21 2.59
N GLY A 178 3.05 16.58 2.33
CA GLY A 178 2.70 17.76 1.54
C GLY A 178 3.25 19.06 2.13
N PHE A 179 3.22 19.22 3.46
CA PHE A 179 3.86 20.37 4.12
C PHE A 179 5.39 20.40 3.98
N GLN A 180 6.02 19.25 3.69
CA GLN A 180 7.44 19.14 3.41
C GLN A 180 7.77 19.35 1.92
N GLY A 181 6.76 19.62 1.07
CA GLY A 181 6.93 19.83 -0.37
C GLY A 181 7.21 18.54 -1.16
N VAL A 182 7.05 17.37 -0.52
CA VAL A 182 7.31 16.05 -1.12
C VAL A 182 6.03 15.25 -1.30
N ILE A 183 5.98 14.49 -2.38
CA ILE A 183 4.96 13.50 -2.67
C ILE A 183 5.51 12.14 -2.21
N PRO A 184 4.89 11.48 -1.23
CA PRO A 184 5.36 10.20 -0.76
C PRO A 184 5.13 9.11 -1.81
N ASP A 185 5.97 8.08 -1.78
CA ASP A 185 5.68 6.81 -2.44
C ASP A 185 4.78 5.95 -1.55
N GLY A 186 4.29 4.84 -2.10
CA GLY A 186 3.44 3.92 -1.35
C GLY A 186 3.61 2.48 -1.78
N MET A 187 3.40 1.56 -0.84
CA MET A 187 3.46 0.13 -1.07
C MET A 187 2.32 -0.57 -0.33
N ILE A 188 1.66 -1.51 -0.98
CA ILE A 188 0.77 -2.47 -0.31
C ILE A 188 1.42 -3.85 -0.34
N VAL A 189 1.53 -4.49 0.83
CA VAL A 189 2.04 -5.86 0.98
C VAL A 189 0.92 -6.72 1.50
N ARG A 190 0.62 -7.81 0.78
CA ARG A 190 -0.44 -8.77 1.11
C ARG A 190 0.07 -10.19 1.03
N ALA A 191 -0.12 -10.97 2.09
CA ALA A 191 0.03 -12.41 2.07
C ALA A 191 -1.35 -13.07 2.24
N SER A 192 -1.69 -14.03 1.38
CA SER A 192 -2.88 -14.88 1.54
C SER A 192 -2.52 -16.36 1.47
N SER A 193 -3.37 -17.19 2.04
CA SER A 193 -3.32 -18.64 1.94
C SER A 193 -4.73 -19.20 1.79
N ILE A 194 -4.84 -20.46 1.34
CA ILE A 194 -6.12 -21.11 1.10
C ILE A 194 -6.30 -22.21 2.15
N GLY A 195 -7.36 -22.12 2.96
CA GLY A 195 -7.61 -23.07 4.02
C GLY A 195 -8.82 -22.69 4.87
N THR A 196 -9.47 -23.69 5.46
CA THR A 196 -10.65 -23.52 6.32
C THR A 196 -10.28 -23.32 7.79
N ASP A 197 -9.08 -23.73 8.22
CA ASP A 197 -8.55 -23.45 9.56
C ASP A 197 -7.91 -22.06 9.60
N VAL A 198 -8.77 -21.05 9.74
CA VAL A 198 -8.41 -19.63 9.62
C VAL A 198 -7.29 -19.21 10.59
N GLN A 199 -7.29 -19.71 11.82
CA GLN A 199 -6.29 -19.34 12.83
C GLN A 199 -4.92 -19.93 12.48
N LYS A 200 -4.90 -21.18 12.02
CA LYS A 200 -3.68 -21.81 11.51
C LYS A 200 -3.13 -21.09 10.29
N GLU A 201 -4.00 -20.67 9.38
CA GLU A 201 -3.59 -19.91 8.19
C GLU A 201 -3.00 -18.55 8.56
N TYR A 202 -3.62 -17.80 9.48
CA TYR A 202 -3.08 -16.54 9.97
C TYR A 202 -1.73 -16.70 10.70
N ALA A 203 -1.54 -17.77 11.44
CA ALA A 203 -0.25 -18.06 12.10
C ALA A 203 0.86 -18.32 11.07
N VAL A 204 0.58 -19.11 10.01
CA VAL A 204 1.53 -19.36 8.92
C VAL A 204 1.85 -18.07 8.16
N GLN A 205 0.84 -17.23 7.88
CA GLN A 205 1.04 -15.93 7.25
C GLN A 205 1.94 -15.03 8.08
N GLN A 206 1.72 -14.94 9.39
CA GLN A 206 2.56 -14.13 10.27
C GLN A 206 4.01 -14.62 10.29
N GLN A 207 4.24 -15.93 10.42
CA GLN A 207 5.59 -16.50 10.38
C GLN A 207 6.28 -16.19 9.03
N PHE A 208 5.57 -16.41 7.92
CA PHE A 208 6.07 -16.10 6.58
C PHE A 208 6.47 -14.63 6.45
N LEU A 209 5.58 -13.71 6.86
CA LEU A 209 5.82 -12.26 6.78
C LEU A 209 6.99 -11.84 7.65
N ASP A 210 7.10 -12.40 8.86
CA ASP A 210 8.18 -12.13 9.80
C ASP A 210 9.55 -12.53 9.22
N GLU A 211 9.66 -13.74 8.66
CA GLU A 211 10.87 -14.20 7.97
C GLU A 211 11.17 -13.39 6.69
N LEU A 212 10.14 -13.08 5.89
CA LEU A 212 10.26 -12.31 4.65
C LEU A 212 10.81 -10.91 4.90
N VAL A 213 10.24 -10.18 5.86
CA VAL A 213 10.66 -8.80 6.15
C VAL A 213 12.08 -8.76 6.73
N ARG A 214 12.51 -9.77 7.50
CA ARG A 214 13.93 -9.88 7.90
C ARG A 214 14.85 -10.12 6.70
N ALA A 215 14.39 -10.84 5.68
CA ALA A 215 15.17 -11.14 4.48
C ALA A 215 15.23 -10.00 3.47
N VAL A 216 14.31 -9.03 3.54
CA VAL A 216 14.39 -7.77 2.77
C VAL A 216 15.71 -7.05 3.09
N PRO A 217 16.44 -6.49 2.09
CA PRO A 217 17.67 -5.74 2.36
C PRO A 217 17.41 -4.57 3.31
N ALA A 218 18.35 -4.31 4.22
CA ALA A 218 18.15 -3.38 5.34
C ALA A 218 17.63 -2.00 4.92
N ASP A 219 18.16 -1.45 3.83
CA ASP A 219 17.81 -0.13 3.29
C ASP A 219 16.35 -0.01 2.84
N PHE A 220 15.66 -1.13 2.58
CA PHE A 220 14.26 -1.17 2.15
C PHE A 220 13.29 -1.58 3.27
N ARG A 221 13.77 -2.14 4.38
CA ARG A 221 12.89 -2.69 5.44
C ARG A 221 11.92 -1.65 6.01
N THR A 222 12.37 -0.42 6.18
CA THR A 222 11.52 0.69 6.67
C THR A 222 10.43 1.07 5.66
N ARG A 223 10.72 1.01 4.36
CA ARG A 223 9.72 1.30 3.31
C ARG A 223 8.73 0.15 3.14
N VAL A 224 9.16 -1.08 3.39
CA VAL A 224 8.31 -2.27 3.37
C VAL A 224 7.44 -2.36 4.63
N GLY A 225 8.00 -2.19 5.83
CA GLY A 225 7.32 -2.42 7.10
C GLY A 225 6.88 -1.17 7.87
N GLY A 226 7.22 0.03 7.37
CA GLY A 226 7.10 1.29 8.11
C GLY A 226 8.15 1.44 9.22
N LYS A 227 8.22 2.63 9.83
CA LYS A 227 8.98 2.94 11.05
C LYS A 227 8.29 2.37 12.29
N ASP A 228 9.09 2.05 13.30
CA ASP A 228 8.59 1.66 14.62
C ASP A 228 7.89 2.88 15.24
N GLN A 229 6.69 2.67 15.76
CA GLN A 229 5.92 3.70 16.45
C GLN A 229 6.24 3.74 17.93
#